data_AF-X0Z4M7-F1
#
_entry.id   AF-X0Z4M7-F1
#
_cell.length_a   1.000
_cell.length_b   1.000
_cell.length_c   1.000
_cell.angle_alpha   90.00
_cell.angle_beta   90.00
_cell.angle_gamma   90.00
#
_symmetry.space_group_name_H-M   'P 1'
#
loop_
_entity.id
_entity.type
_entity.pdbx_description
1 polymer ?
#
loop_
_entity_poly.entity_id
_entity_poly.type
_entity_poly.pdbx_seq_one_letter_code
_entity_poly.pdbx_strand_id
1 'polypeptide(L)'
;ITGNIVINANSLGISIFSDSNSNNVIGNYLESNNVGISMLDHCDFNRIYGNYLFDNNIGVSIHNFNSTKNVVYNNTFLLNNVNEEDDSFNINYWFYGMLGNYWDDYGGVDANDDGIGDTPYVVSGIRGRLDNYPIWDDGDDTNPTMSIISPSGGSLFGTDAPTYTLNIFDLNLNTTWYTLNGTATRYLFTATNGVNVVAIDESGWDLFSSGAMIMTFYANDSSGNPGSSGHVIFKDALLPAVTVNSPLGGATFGADAPIFNLTIFDLNLFEAQYVITPSSISDSFT
;
A
#
# COMPACT_ATOMS: atom_id res chain seq x y z
N ILE A 1 -37.19 2.48 -15.06
CA ILE A 1 -36.76 1.81 -16.31
C ILE A 1 -35.48 1.04 -15.99
N THR A 2 -35.47 -0.29 -16.11
CA THR A 2 -34.30 -1.10 -15.71
C THR A 2 -34.04 -2.30 -16.59
N GLY A 3 -32.75 -2.63 -16.79
CA GLY A 3 -32.32 -3.86 -17.47
C GLY A 3 -32.62 -3.90 -18.96
N ASN A 4 -32.80 -2.75 -19.62
CA ASN A 4 -33.14 -2.70 -21.05
C ASN A 4 -31.88 -2.59 -21.90
N ILE A 5 -31.94 -3.14 -23.11
CA ILE A 5 -30.92 -3.00 -24.16
C ILE A 5 -31.59 -2.21 -25.29
N VAL A 6 -31.10 -1.02 -25.59
CA VAL A 6 -31.66 -0.15 -26.63
C VAL A 6 -30.52 0.30 -27.56
N ILE A 7 -30.60 -0.13 -28.81
CA ILE A 7 -29.53 0.03 -29.80
C ILE A 7 -30.12 0.67 -31.05
N ASN A 8 -29.45 1.67 -31.62
CA ASN A 8 -29.82 2.30 -32.90
C ASN A 8 -31.26 2.83 -32.95
N ALA A 9 -31.76 3.48 -31.89
CA ALA A 9 -33.14 3.97 -31.83
C ALA A 9 -33.46 5.15 -32.79
N ASN A 10 -32.55 5.53 -33.70
CA ASN A 10 -32.61 6.66 -34.66
C ASN A 10 -32.82 8.07 -34.04
N SER A 11 -33.17 8.16 -32.75
CA SER A 11 -33.37 9.42 -32.03
C SER A 11 -33.02 9.25 -30.55
N LEU A 12 -33.98 8.95 -29.67
CA LEU A 12 -33.76 8.83 -28.22
C LEU A 12 -33.76 7.35 -27.82
N GLY A 13 -32.78 6.93 -27.02
CA GLY A 13 -32.78 5.60 -26.39
C GLY A 13 -33.85 5.51 -25.30
N ILE A 14 -33.71 6.31 -24.25
CA ILE A 14 -34.70 6.49 -23.18
C ILE A 14 -35.08 7.97 -23.08
N SER A 15 -36.38 8.24 -22.95
CA SER A 15 -36.89 9.60 -22.72
C SER A 15 -37.70 9.66 -21.44
N ILE A 16 -37.40 10.67 -20.61
CA ILE A 16 -38.19 11.09 -19.44
C ILE A 16 -38.75 12.47 -19.78
N PHE A 17 -40.07 12.61 -19.83
CA PHE A 17 -40.71 13.82 -20.35
C PHE A 17 -41.98 14.19 -19.58
N SER A 18 -42.34 15.48 -19.64
CA SER A 18 -43.65 16.01 -19.21
C SER A 18 -43.98 15.71 -17.74
N ASP A 19 -43.28 16.39 -16.82
CA ASP A 19 -43.50 16.30 -15.37
C ASP A 19 -43.26 14.89 -14.78
N SER A 20 -42.44 14.09 -15.47
CA SER A 20 -42.07 12.74 -15.04
C SER A 20 -40.99 12.80 -13.95
N ASN A 21 -41.45 12.84 -12.71
CA ASN A 21 -40.61 13.04 -11.53
C ASN A 21 -40.35 11.75 -10.75
N SER A 22 -39.24 11.72 -10.00
CA SER A 22 -38.93 10.64 -9.03
C SER A 22 -38.83 9.23 -9.64
N ASN A 23 -38.39 9.12 -10.90
CA ASN A 23 -38.14 7.86 -11.57
C ASN A 23 -36.70 7.38 -11.36
N ASN A 24 -36.50 6.07 -11.47
CA ASN A 24 -35.16 5.48 -11.54
C ASN A 24 -34.91 4.88 -12.92
N VAL A 25 -33.77 5.22 -13.54
CA VAL A 25 -33.24 4.63 -14.77
C VAL A 25 -31.95 3.90 -14.42
N ILE A 26 -32.00 2.56 -14.40
CA ILE A 26 -30.95 1.73 -13.78
C ILE A 26 -30.54 0.54 -14.64
N GLY A 27 -29.24 0.32 -14.84
CA GLY A 27 -28.79 -0.94 -15.44
C GLY A 27 -29.23 -1.11 -16.89
N ASN A 28 -29.42 -0.01 -17.63
CA ASN A 28 -29.76 -0.07 -19.05
C ASN A 28 -28.48 0.05 -19.90
N TYR A 29 -28.47 -0.64 -21.02
CA TYR A 29 -27.41 -0.59 -22.03
C TYR A 29 -27.94 0.16 -23.25
N LEU A 30 -27.31 1.29 -23.57
CA LEU A 30 -27.77 2.26 -24.56
C LEU A 30 -26.65 2.51 -25.57
N GLU A 31 -26.81 1.99 -26.79
CA GLU A 31 -25.76 2.01 -27.82
C GLU A 31 -26.19 2.67 -29.13
N SER A 32 -25.29 3.47 -29.72
CA SER A 32 -25.47 4.06 -31.06
C SER A 32 -26.80 4.81 -31.25
N ASN A 33 -27.29 5.50 -30.21
CA ASN A 33 -28.46 6.36 -30.30
C ASN A 33 -28.02 7.82 -30.54
N ASN A 34 -28.93 8.67 -31.04
CA ASN A 34 -28.61 10.10 -31.13
C ASN A 34 -28.54 10.74 -29.74
N VAL A 35 -29.41 10.34 -28.82
CA VAL A 35 -29.28 10.62 -27.37
C VAL A 35 -29.57 9.34 -26.61
N GLY A 36 -28.67 8.93 -25.71
CA GLY A 36 -28.85 7.75 -24.87
C GLY A 36 -30.04 7.92 -23.92
N ILE A 37 -29.96 8.89 -23.01
CA ILE A 37 -31.04 9.26 -22.08
C ILE A 37 -31.31 10.75 -22.21
N SER A 38 -32.58 11.11 -22.43
CA SER A 38 -33.01 12.51 -22.52
C SER A 38 -34.05 12.83 -21.45
N MET A 39 -33.86 13.95 -20.76
CA MET A 39 -34.82 14.54 -19.81
C MET A 39 -35.34 15.88 -20.34
N LEU A 40 -36.66 16.00 -20.46
CA LEU A 40 -37.33 17.14 -21.11
C LEU A 40 -38.57 17.58 -20.30
N ASP A 41 -38.85 18.87 -20.26
CA ASP A 41 -40.08 19.46 -19.70
C ASP A 41 -40.39 19.07 -18.24
N HIS A 42 -39.67 19.71 -17.30
CA HIS A 42 -39.90 19.63 -15.84
C HIS A 42 -39.78 18.22 -15.24
N CYS A 43 -38.71 17.51 -15.57
CA CYS A 43 -38.46 16.18 -14.99
C CYS A 43 -37.50 16.30 -13.81
N ASP A 44 -38.03 16.21 -12.60
CA ASP A 44 -37.33 16.47 -11.34
C ASP A 44 -37.13 15.20 -10.50
N PHE A 45 -36.09 15.21 -9.66
CA PHE A 45 -35.80 14.15 -8.69
C PHE A 45 -35.61 12.74 -9.30
N ASN A 46 -35.30 12.64 -10.60
CA ASN A 46 -35.00 11.37 -11.22
C ASN A 46 -33.58 10.92 -10.87
N ARG A 47 -33.37 9.61 -10.78
CA ARG A 47 -32.06 9.00 -10.55
C ARG A 47 -31.66 8.17 -11.76
N ILE A 48 -30.50 8.47 -12.32
CA ILE A 48 -29.94 7.80 -13.49
C ILE A 48 -28.62 7.18 -13.04
N TYR A 49 -28.58 5.86 -12.86
CA TYR A 49 -27.38 5.22 -12.34
C TYR A 49 -27.17 3.79 -12.81
N GLY A 50 -25.92 3.34 -12.87
CA GLY A 50 -25.59 2.00 -13.35
C GLY A 50 -25.94 1.76 -14.82
N ASN A 51 -26.11 2.81 -15.63
CA ASN A 51 -26.37 2.66 -17.07
C ASN A 51 -25.05 2.66 -17.84
N TYR A 52 -25.03 1.90 -18.94
CA TYR A 52 -23.92 1.82 -19.86
C TYR A 52 -24.29 2.57 -21.15
N LEU A 53 -23.65 3.70 -21.38
CA LEU A 53 -23.94 4.65 -22.46
C LEU A 53 -22.77 4.65 -23.43
N PHE A 54 -22.93 3.91 -24.51
CA PHE A 54 -21.85 3.58 -25.43
C PHE A 54 -22.11 4.11 -26.84
N ASP A 55 -21.13 4.77 -27.47
CA ASP A 55 -21.20 5.19 -28.88
C ASP A 55 -22.46 6.01 -29.25
N ASN A 56 -23.05 6.74 -28.30
CA ASN A 56 -24.19 7.63 -28.60
C ASN A 56 -23.66 8.98 -29.09
N ASN A 57 -24.46 9.73 -29.86
CA ASN A 57 -24.06 11.10 -30.20
C ASN A 57 -24.07 12.00 -28.94
N ILE A 58 -25.05 11.84 -28.06
CA ILE A 58 -25.03 12.38 -26.68
C ILE A 58 -25.36 11.25 -25.71
N GLY A 59 -24.58 11.07 -24.64
CA GLY A 59 -24.87 10.06 -23.61
C GLY A 59 -26.12 10.41 -22.80
N VAL A 60 -26.02 11.39 -21.91
CA VAL A 60 -27.14 11.91 -21.11
C VAL A 60 -27.36 13.37 -21.41
N SER A 61 -28.58 13.73 -21.79
CA SER A 61 -28.97 15.12 -21.99
C SER A 61 -30.08 15.55 -21.04
N ILE A 62 -29.84 16.65 -20.33
CA ILE A 62 -30.82 17.35 -19.49
C ILE A 62 -31.14 18.68 -20.16
N HIS A 63 -32.11 18.63 -21.07
CA HIS A 63 -32.53 19.79 -21.84
C HIS A 63 -33.64 20.57 -21.16
N ASN A 64 -33.68 21.85 -21.51
CA ASN A 64 -34.72 22.80 -21.15
C ASN A 64 -34.68 23.18 -19.66
N PHE A 65 -34.80 24.49 -19.41
CA PHE A 65 -34.29 25.18 -18.23
C PHE A 65 -34.85 24.77 -16.85
N ASN A 66 -35.78 23.81 -16.79
CA ASN A 66 -36.61 23.60 -15.62
C ASN A 66 -36.45 22.23 -14.92
N SER A 67 -35.80 21.23 -15.54
CA SER A 67 -35.54 19.93 -14.89
C SER A 67 -34.45 20.07 -13.81
N THR A 68 -34.77 19.71 -12.56
CA THR A 68 -33.89 19.95 -11.40
C THR A 68 -33.82 18.79 -10.40
N LYS A 69 -32.74 18.77 -9.62
CA LYS A 69 -32.48 17.81 -8.54
C LYS A 69 -32.47 16.36 -9.05
N ASN A 70 -32.19 16.17 -10.33
CA ASN A 70 -31.85 14.86 -10.85
C ASN A 70 -30.44 14.49 -10.38
N VAL A 71 -30.21 13.20 -10.23
CA VAL A 71 -28.95 12.65 -9.74
C VAL A 71 -28.47 11.61 -10.74
N VAL A 72 -27.32 11.87 -11.35
CA VAL A 72 -26.66 11.02 -12.35
C VAL A 72 -25.36 10.51 -11.74
N TYR A 73 -25.25 9.21 -11.45
CA TYR A 73 -24.07 8.65 -10.79
C TYR A 73 -23.88 7.18 -11.17
N ASN A 74 -22.68 6.63 -11.02
CA ASN A 74 -22.32 5.25 -11.32
C ASN A 74 -22.71 4.82 -12.75
N ASN A 75 -22.74 5.73 -13.72
CA ASN A 75 -22.93 5.37 -15.13
C ASN A 75 -21.57 5.26 -15.82
N THR A 76 -21.52 4.52 -16.91
CA THR A 76 -20.35 4.42 -17.78
C THR A 76 -20.65 5.17 -19.08
N PHE A 77 -19.93 6.28 -19.30
CA PHE A 77 -19.94 7.02 -20.55
C PHE A 77 -18.71 6.61 -21.36
N LEU A 78 -18.92 5.99 -22.52
CA LEU A 78 -17.84 5.43 -23.31
C LEU A 78 -18.07 5.66 -24.81
N LEU A 79 -17.10 6.27 -25.48
CA LEU A 79 -17.07 6.59 -26.89
C LEU A 79 -18.30 7.38 -27.38
N ASN A 80 -18.95 8.15 -26.50
CA ASN A 80 -19.99 9.06 -26.96
C ASN A 80 -19.33 10.28 -27.63
N ASN A 81 -19.97 10.86 -28.64
CA ASN A 81 -19.45 12.11 -29.24
C ASN A 81 -19.49 13.27 -28.25
N VAL A 82 -20.52 13.30 -27.40
CA VAL A 82 -20.62 14.13 -26.20
C VAL A 82 -21.11 13.24 -25.07
N ASN A 83 -20.38 13.15 -23.96
CA ASN A 83 -20.79 12.30 -22.84
C ASN A 83 -22.09 12.81 -22.21
N GLU A 84 -22.17 14.11 -21.98
CA GLU A 84 -23.31 14.74 -21.36
C GLU A 84 -23.54 16.20 -21.76
N GLU A 85 -24.80 16.63 -21.67
CA GLU A 85 -25.21 18.03 -21.78
C GLU A 85 -26.16 18.38 -20.65
N ASP A 86 -25.78 19.32 -19.77
CA ASP A 86 -26.66 19.89 -18.74
C ASP A 86 -26.87 21.40 -18.97
N ASP A 87 -27.91 21.71 -19.75
CA ASP A 87 -28.31 23.08 -20.05
C ASP A 87 -29.34 23.65 -19.06
N SER A 88 -29.58 22.96 -17.95
CA SER A 88 -30.58 23.40 -16.96
C SER A 88 -30.11 24.65 -16.18
N PHE A 89 -31.02 25.59 -15.88
CA PHE A 89 -30.68 26.72 -15.02
C PHE A 89 -30.53 26.33 -13.55
N ASN A 90 -31.22 25.26 -13.17
CA ASN A 90 -31.26 24.76 -11.80
C ASN A 90 -30.15 23.72 -11.57
N ILE A 91 -30.06 23.20 -10.34
CA ILE A 91 -28.98 22.27 -9.96
C ILE A 91 -29.43 20.84 -10.26
N ASN A 92 -28.64 20.11 -11.04
CA ASN A 92 -28.60 18.66 -11.06
C ASN A 92 -27.24 18.20 -10.50
N TYR A 93 -27.20 16.96 -10.04
CA TYR A 93 -26.03 16.37 -9.40
C TYR A 93 -25.49 15.25 -10.28
N TRP A 94 -24.18 15.28 -10.53
CA TRP A 94 -23.46 14.28 -11.31
C TRP A 94 -22.68 13.29 -10.43
N PHE A 95 -23.08 13.20 -9.17
CA PHE A 95 -22.57 12.23 -8.19
C PHE A 95 -23.62 12.02 -7.09
N TYR A 96 -23.46 10.96 -6.31
CA TYR A 96 -24.24 10.69 -5.11
C TYR A 96 -23.35 10.13 -3.99
N GLY A 97 -23.22 10.85 -2.89
CA GLY A 97 -22.24 10.49 -1.86
C GLY A 97 -20.82 10.70 -2.36
N MET A 98 -19.98 9.67 -2.28
CA MET A 98 -18.60 9.63 -2.81
C MET A 98 -18.52 8.81 -4.10
N LEU A 99 -19.58 8.82 -4.91
CA LEU A 99 -19.65 8.03 -6.14
C LEU A 99 -20.18 8.88 -7.29
N GLY A 100 -19.32 9.15 -8.27
CA GLY A 100 -19.62 9.82 -9.52
C GLY A 100 -19.83 8.84 -10.67
N ASN A 101 -19.51 9.25 -11.89
CA ASN A 101 -19.62 8.45 -13.10
C ASN A 101 -18.22 8.13 -13.66
N TYR A 102 -18.16 7.11 -14.51
CA TYR A 102 -16.98 6.86 -15.35
C TYR A 102 -17.13 7.65 -16.65
N TRP A 103 -16.08 8.41 -16.97
CA TRP A 103 -15.99 9.26 -18.17
C TRP A 103 -14.76 8.83 -18.96
N ASP A 104 -14.94 8.42 -20.20
CA ASP A 104 -13.84 7.94 -21.04
C ASP A 104 -12.87 9.04 -21.50
N ASP A 105 -13.27 10.30 -21.40
CA ASP A 105 -12.47 11.49 -21.66
C ASP A 105 -11.89 12.13 -20.39
N TYR A 106 -12.13 11.55 -19.21
CA TYR A 106 -11.43 11.98 -18.00
C TYR A 106 -9.97 11.58 -18.09
N GLY A 107 -9.08 12.54 -17.84
CA GLY A 107 -7.62 12.36 -17.90
C GLY A 107 -6.93 12.83 -16.63
N GLY A 108 -7.62 12.73 -15.49
CA GLY A 108 -7.05 13.03 -14.18
C GLY A 108 -6.16 11.92 -13.65
N VAL A 109 -5.92 11.96 -12.35
CA VAL A 109 -5.04 11.03 -11.59
C VAL A 109 -5.84 10.46 -10.43
N ASP A 110 -5.55 9.22 -10.02
CA ASP A 110 -5.99 8.60 -8.77
C ASP A 110 -4.76 8.27 -7.91
N ALA A 111 -4.13 9.29 -7.31
CA ALA A 111 -2.81 9.12 -6.69
C ALA A 111 -2.85 8.35 -5.36
N ASN A 112 -4.04 8.06 -4.85
CA ASN A 112 -4.25 7.37 -3.60
C ASN A 112 -4.82 5.94 -3.80
N ASP A 113 -5.00 5.54 -5.06
CA ASP A 113 -5.55 4.26 -5.53
C ASP A 113 -6.89 3.89 -4.87
N ASP A 114 -7.79 4.85 -4.63
CA ASP A 114 -9.11 4.60 -4.05
C ASP A 114 -10.22 4.36 -5.09
N GLY A 115 -9.88 4.40 -6.38
CA GLY A 115 -10.76 4.22 -7.52
C GLY A 115 -11.56 5.48 -7.88
N ILE A 116 -11.17 6.64 -7.34
CA ILE A 116 -11.80 7.94 -7.57
C ILE A 116 -10.75 8.93 -8.06
N GLY A 117 -11.06 9.60 -9.17
CA GLY A 117 -10.23 10.68 -9.68
C GLY A 117 -10.09 11.83 -8.66
N ASP A 118 -8.84 12.23 -8.38
CA ASP A 118 -8.49 13.29 -7.43
C ASP A 118 -8.95 14.69 -7.88
N THR A 119 -9.32 14.85 -9.16
CA THR A 119 -9.83 16.10 -9.72
C THR A 119 -11.28 15.95 -10.18
N PRO A 120 -12.18 16.89 -9.85
CA PRO A 120 -13.55 16.84 -10.34
C PRO A 120 -13.62 16.88 -11.88
N TYR A 121 -14.51 16.07 -12.46
CA TYR A 121 -14.86 16.16 -13.88
C TYR A 121 -15.81 17.33 -14.11
N VAL A 122 -15.52 18.15 -15.12
CA VAL A 122 -16.32 19.33 -15.46
C VAL A 122 -17.40 18.93 -16.45
N VAL A 123 -18.64 18.92 -15.99
CA VAL A 123 -19.81 18.64 -16.80
C VAL A 123 -20.10 19.82 -17.72
N SER A 124 -20.25 19.53 -19.00
CA SER A 124 -20.53 20.50 -20.05
C SER A 124 -21.89 21.20 -19.85
N GLY A 125 -21.97 22.50 -20.18
CA GLY A 125 -23.22 23.28 -20.14
C GLY A 125 -23.15 24.62 -19.39
N ILE A 126 -24.32 25.15 -19.06
CA ILE A 126 -24.48 26.49 -18.50
C ILE A 126 -24.20 26.46 -16.99
N ARG A 127 -22.97 26.82 -16.59
CA ARG A 127 -22.46 27.08 -15.21
C ARG A 127 -21.54 26.01 -14.58
N GLY A 128 -20.82 25.21 -15.36
CA GLY A 128 -19.68 24.41 -14.86
C GLY A 128 -20.06 23.49 -13.70
N ARG A 129 -21.04 22.59 -13.92
CA ARG A 129 -21.38 21.55 -12.96
C ARG A 129 -20.20 20.59 -12.83
N LEU A 130 -20.08 19.95 -11.67
CA LEU A 130 -18.97 19.05 -11.39
C LEU A 130 -19.51 17.69 -10.97
N ASP A 131 -18.87 16.66 -11.49
CA ASP A 131 -18.79 15.37 -10.83
C ASP A 131 -17.53 15.38 -9.96
N ASN A 132 -17.72 15.44 -8.63
CA ASN A 132 -16.60 15.53 -7.67
C ASN A 132 -15.96 14.18 -7.36
N TYR A 133 -16.53 13.08 -7.84
CA TYR A 133 -16.02 11.74 -7.56
C TYR A 133 -15.98 10.89 -8.84
N PRO A 134 -15.30 11.34 -9.92
CA PRO A 134 -15.20 10.56 -11.15
C PRO A 134 -14.64 9.16 -10.84
N ILE A 135 -15.23 8.12 -11.42
CA ILE A 135 -14.68 6.76 -11.29
C ILE A 135 -13.47 6.68 -12.21
N TRP A 136 -12.27 6.49 -11.64
CA TRP A 136 -11.02 6.48 -12.37
C TRP A 136 -9.95 5.66 -11.64
N ASP A 137 -9.08 5.04 -12.41
CA ASP A 137 -7.94 4.24 -11.95
C ASP A 137 -6.88 4.34 -13.07
N ASP A 138 -5.76 5.03 -12.80
CA ASP A 138 -4.63 5.17 -13.73
C ASP A 138 -3.46 4.23 -13.44
N GLY A 139 -3.63 3.28 -12.51
CA GLY A 139 -2.60 2.36 -12.08
C GLY A 139 -2.51 2.30 -10.55
N ASP A 140 -1.44 1.69 -10.07
CA ASP A 140 -1.12 1.65 -8.64
C ASP A 140 0.09 2.55 -8.40
N ASP A 141 -0.13 3.63 -7.65
CA ASP A 141 0.83 4.68 -7.31
C ASP A 141 1.23 4.64 -5.82
N THR A 142 0.64 3.75 -5.03
CA THR A 142 0.91 3.64 -3.60
C THR A 142 2.16 2.80 -3.31
N ASN A 143 2.99 3.28 -2.38
CA ASN A 143 4.21 2.56 -1.99
C ASN A 143 3.92 1.50 -0.91
N PRO A 144 4.65 0.37 -0.92
CA PRO A 144 4.62 -0.58 0.19
C PRO A 144 4.99 0.06 1.53
N THR A 145 4.18 -0.21 2.55
CA THR A 145 4.47 0.23 3.91
C THR A 145 5.19 -0.85 4.70
N MET A 146 6.18 -0.45 5.52
CA MET A 146 7.00 -1.39 6.28
C MET A 146 7.41 -0.81 7.64
N SER A 147 7.43 -1.66 8.67
CA SER A 147 7.99 -1.35 9.97
C SER A 147 8.69 -2.54 10.60
N ILE A 148 9.77 -2.27 11.33
CA ILE A 148 10.49 -3.29 12.10
C ILE A 148 9.83 -3.40 13.48
N ILE A 149 9.30 -4.57 13.82
CA ILE A 149 8.72 -4.86 15.14
C ILE A 149 9.83 -5.28 16.12
N SER A 150 10.72 -6.16 15.67
CA SER A 150 11.87 -6.61 16.46
C SER A 150 13.00 -7.10 15.55
N PRO A 151 14.26 -7.08 16.01
CA PRO A 151 14.74 -6.40 17.21
C PRO A 151 14.55 -4.88 17.14
N SER A 152 14.73 -4.15 18.25
CA SER A 152 14.75 -2.68 18.21
C SER A 152 16.11 -2.17 17.72
N GLY A 153 16.13 -0.94 17.21
CA GLY A 153 17.38 -0.25 16.91
C GLY A 153 18.31 -0.20 18.12
N GLY A 154 19.61 -0.34 17.88
CA GLY A 154 20.67 -0.37 18.89
C GLY A 154 20.87 -1.72 19.57
N SER A 155 20.13 -2.77 19.18
CA SER A 155 20.35 -4.12 19.70
C SER A 155 21.75 -4.65 19.36
N LEU A 156 22.35 -5.38 20.31
CA LEU A 156 23.66 -6.03 20.17
C LEU A 156 23.47 -7.52 19.84
N PHE A 157 24.20 -8.00 18.83
CA PHE A 157 24.22 -9.39 18.40
C PHE A 157 25.64 -9.93 18.38
N GLY A 158 25.77 -11.23 18.61
CA GLY A 158 27.06 -11.93 18.61
C GLY A 158 27.49 -12.38 17.22
N THR A 159 28.08 -13.57 17.17
CA THR A 159 28.44 -14.24 15.91
C THR A 159 27.22 -14.71 15.14
N ASP A 160 26.15 -15.15 15.81
CA ASP A 160 24.96 -15.68 15.14
C ASP A 160 24.09 -14.55 14.57
N ALA A 161 23.61 -14.73 13.34
CA ALA A 161 22.77 -13.76 12.67
C ALA A 161 21.39 -13.61 13.34
N PRO A 162 20.87 -12.37 13.46
CA PRO A 162 19.58 -12.14 14.12
C PRO A 162 18.40 -12.61 13.27
N THR A 163 17.26 -12.82 13.94
CA THR A 163 15.94 -12.93 13.30
C THR A 163 15.16 -11.63 13.49
N TYR A 164 14.53 -11.16 12.41
CA TYR A 164 13.68 -9.98 12.41
C TYR A 164 12.20 -10.36 12.36
N THR A 165 11.38 -9.55 13.01
CA THR A 165 9.93 -9.53 12.83
C THR A 165 9.56 -8.19 12.22
N LEU A 166 8.91 -8.22 11.06
CA LEU A 166 8.54 -7.06 10.26
C LEU A 166 7.02 -7.02 10.11
N ASN A 167 6.43 -5.84 10.03
CA ASN A 167 5.07 -5.66 9.52
C ASN A 167 5.16 -4.98 8.14
N ILE A 168 4.64 -5.64 7.11
CA ILE A 168 4.68 -5.19 5.71
C ILE A 168 3.25 -5.17 5.18
N PHE A 169 2.84 -4.10 4.52
CA PHE A 169 1.50 -4.02 3.93
C PHE A 169 1.53 -3.29 2.59
N ASP A 170 0.98 -3.95 1.58
CA ASP A 170 0.77 -3.45 0.23
C ASP A 170 -0.24 -4.35 -0.52
N LEU A 171 -1.17 -3.79 -1.30
CA LEU A 171 -2.19 -4.61 -2.00
C LEU A 171 -1.58 -5.43 -3.15
N ASN A 172 -0.51 -4.95 -3.76
CA ASN A 172 0.13 -5.49 -4.95
C ASN A 172 1.60 -5.89 -4.69
N LEU A 173 1.93 -6.26 -3.44
CA LEU A 173 3.28 -6.65 -3.03
C LEU A 173 3.89 -7.71 -3.96
N ASN A 174 5.08 -7.43 -4.50
CA ASN A 174 5.72 -8.31 -5.49
C ASN A 174 7.04 -8.89 -4.97
N THR A 175 7.98 -8.05 -4.54
CA THR A 175 9.32 -8.49 -4.13
C THR A 175 9.77 -7.86 -2.83
N THR A 176 10.49 -8.63 -2.02
CA THR A 176 11.06 -8.18 -0.75
C THR A 176 12.50 -8.65 -0.58
N TRP A 177 13.35 -7.79 -0.04
CA TRP A 177 14.76 -8.10 0.22
C TRP A 177 15.33 -7.24 1.33
N TYR A 178 16.50 -7.61 1.85
CA TYR A 178 17.27 -6.75 2.74
C TYR A 178 18.71 -6.61 2.24
N THR A 179 19.39 -5.59 2.76
CA THR A 179 20.83 -5.38 2.57
C THR A 179 21.49 -5.21 3.93
N LEU A 180 22.73 -5.68 4.01
CA LEU A 180 23.56 -5.58 5.21
C LEU A 180 24.55 -4.44 5.03
N ASN A 181 24.55 -3.50 5.97
CA ASN A 181 25.49 -2.38 6.07
C ASN A 181 25.63 -1.54 4.79
N GLY A 182 24.52 -1.32 4.08
CA GLY A 182 24.48 -0.53 2.84
C GLY A 182 25.15 -1.19 1.63
N THR A 183 25.41 -2.51 1.68
CA THR A 183 25.94 -3.25 0.54
C THR A 183 24.92 -3.36 -0.61
N ALA A 184 25.42 -3.58 -1.83
CA ALA A 184 24.58 -3.81 -3.00
C ALA A 184 24.00 -5.24 -3.08
N THR A 185 24.51 -6.16 -2.25
CA THR A 185 24.03 -7.55 -2.20
C THR A 185 22.62 -7.58 -1.63
N ARG A 186 21.67 -8.07 -2.43
CA ARG A 186 20.28 -8.25 -2.02
C ARG A 186 20.06 -9.67 -1.53
N TYR A 187 19.56 -9.79 -0.31
CA TYR A 187 19.10 -11.06 0.24
C TYR A 187 17.59 -11.12 0.13
N LEU A 188 17.09 -11.97 -0.77
CA LEU A 188 15.66 -12.09 -1.04
C LEU A 188 14.98 -12.88 0.07
N PHE A 189 13.77 -12.47 0.43
CA PHE A 189 12.86 -13.24 1.26
C PHE A 189 11.43 -13.09 0.71
N THR A 190 10.53 -13.98 1.11
CA THR A 190 9.12 -13.88 0.75
C THR A 190 8.35 -13.29 1.93
N ALA A 191 7.56 -12.25 1.65
CA ALA A 191 6.66 -11.64 2.60
C ALA A 191 5.20 -11.79 2.18
N THR A 192 4.32 -11.66 3.15
CA THR A 192 2.87 -11.52 2.97
C THR A 192 2.39 -10.27 3.70
N ASN A 193 1.15 -9.84 3.43
CA ASN A 193 0.58 -8.71 4.17
C ASN A 193 0.43 -9.04 5.66
N GLY A 194 0.94 -8.13 6.49
CA GLY A 194 0.99 -8.24 7.94
C GLY A 194 2.37 -8.61 8.47
N VAL A 195 2.38 -9.42 9.53
CA VAL A 195 3.59 -9.74 10.30
C VAL A 195 4.36 -10.89 9.67
N ASN A 196 5.64 -10.68 9.41
CA ASN A 196 6.56 -11.64 8.80
C ASN A 196 7.79 -11.83 9.69
N VAL A 197 8.26 -13.08 9.80
CA VAL A 197 9.50 -13.43 10.51
C VAL A 197 10.57 -13.76 9.48
N VAL A 198 11.71 -13.06 9.54
CA VAL A 198 12.78 -13.11 8.56
C VAL A 198 14.10 -13.43 9.26
N ALA A 199 14.67 -14.59 8.97
CA ALA A 199 16.02 -14.93 9.43
C ALA A 199 17.06 -14.24 8.51
N ILE A 200 18.04 -13.57 9.11
CA ILE A 200 19.15 -12.98 8.36
C ILE A 200 20.13 -14.10 7.96
N ASP A 201 20.57 -14.07 6.72
CA ASP A 201 21.55 -14.99 6.16
C ASP A 201 22.88 -14.93 6.92
N GLU A 202 23.25 -16.07 7.52
CA GLU A 202 24.45 -16.22 8.33
C GLU A 202 25.72 -15.93 7.54
N SER A 203 25.80 -16.42 6.29
CA SER A 203 26.99 -16.25 5.47
C SER A 203 27.24 -14.79 5.11
N GLY A 204 26.17 -14.01 4.91
CA GLY A 204 26.23 -12.57 4.74
C GLY A 204 26.60 -11.83 6.02
N TRP A 205 26.07 -12.27 7.15
CA TRP A 205 26.38 -11.72 8.47
C TRP A 205 27.85 -11.89 8.83
N ASP A 206 28.42 -13.07 8.56
CA ASP A 206 29.82 -13.44 8.85
C ASP A 206 30.86 -12.59 8.11
N LEU A 207 30.49 -11.90 7.04
CA LEU A 207 31.38 -11.01 6.30
C LEU A 207 31.77 -9.74 7.07
N PHE A 208 31.02 -9.38 8.11
CA PHE A 208 31.22 -8.16 8.88
C PHE A 208 31.88 -8.43 10.23
N SER A 209 32.87 -7.60 10.57
CA SER A 209 33.51 -7.57 11.90
C SER A 209 32.63 -6.88 12.95
N SER A 210 33.03 -6.90 14.21
CA SER A 210 32.38 -6.13 15.27
C SER A 210 32.23 -4.66 14.90
N GLY A 211 31.10 -4.06 15.28
CA GLY A 211 30.82 -2.65 15.06
C GLY A 211 29.34 -2.37 14.81
N ALA A 212 29.05 -1.09 14.54
CA ALA A 212 27.73 -0.66 14.12
C ALA A 212 27.45 -1.11 12.68
N MET A 213 26.24 -1.60 12.44
CA MET A 213 25.78 -2.01 11.11
C MET A 213 24.39 -1.46 10.83
N ILE A 214 24.18 -1.02 9.60
CA ILE A 214 22.85 -0.60 9.14
C ILE A 214 22.14 -1.81 8.56
N MET A 215 20.98 -2.14 9.12
CA MET A 215 20.06 -3.12 8.53
C MET A 215 18.98 -2.36 7.77
N THR A 216 18.81 -2.66 6.48
CA THR A 216 17.73 -2.06 5.67
C THR A 216 16.95 -3.14 4.94
N PHE A 217 15.63 -3.11 5.12
CA PHE A 217 14.66 -3.94 4.44
C PHE A 217 13.95 -3.12 3.37
N TYR A 218 13.56 -3.79 2.30
CA TYR A 218 12.96 -3.21 1.13
C TYR A 218 11.78 -4.07 0.66
N ALA A 219 10.79 -3.40 0.09
CA ALA A 219 9.67 -3.98 -0.62
C ALA A 219 9.47 -3.24 -1.93
N ASN A 220 8.99 -3.92 -2.95
CA ASN A 220 8.54 -3.33 -4.21
C ASN A 220 7.26 -4.05 -4.62
N ASP A 221 6.26 -3.30 -5.05
CA ASP A 221 5.02 -3.86 -5.59
C ASP A 221 5.18 -4.29 -7.07
N SER A 222 4.08 -4.68 -7.70
CA SER A 222 4.06 -5.06 -9.12
C SER A 222 4.16 -3.88 -10.09
N SER A 223 3.84 -2.67 -9.64
CA SER A 223 3.86 -1.43 -10.44
C SER A 223 5.23 -0.73 -10.39
N GLY A 224 6.10 -1.14 -9.47
CA GLY A 224 7.45 -0.63 -9.30
C GLY A 224 7.61 0.40 -8.18
N ASN A 225 6.62 0.55 -7.30
CA ASN A 225 6.68 1.51 -6.19
C ASN A 225 7.50 0.92 -5.03
N PRO A 226 8.57 1.61 -4.58
CA PRO A 226 9.47 1.09 -3.56
C PRO A 226 9.07 1.52 -2.13
N GLY A 227 9.10 0.55 -1.21
CA GLY A 227 9.04 0.75 0.24
C GLY A 227 10.33 0.34 0.93
N SER A 228 10.68 0.97 2.07
CA SER A 228 11.83 0.53 2.88
C SER A 228 11.72 0.89 4.36
N SER A 229 12.43 0.13 5.19
CA SER A 229 12.59 0.39 6.63
C SER A 229 13.95 -0.09 7.10
N GLY A 230 14.60 0.63 7.99
CA GLY A 230 15.93 0.25 8.46
C GLY A 230 16.36 0.96 9.73
N HIS A 231 17.32 0.37 10.43
CA HIS A 231 17.93 0.96 11.62
C HIS A 231 19.36 0.47 11.83
N VAL A 232 20.04 1.05 12.82
CA VAL A 232 21.37 0.62 13.25
C VAL A 232 21.24 -0.47 14.30
N ILE A 233 22.07 -1.51 14.19
CA ILE A 233 22.32 -2.53 15.21
C ILE A 233 23.83 -2.65 15.44
N PHE A 234 24.23 -3.41 16.46
CA PHE A 234 25.64 -3.66 16.77
C PHE A 234 25.95 -5.14 16.66
N LYS A 235 27.08 -5.47 16.03
CA LYS A 235 27.66 -6.81 16.06
C LYS A 235 28.86 -6.83 16.99
N ASP A 236 28.99 -7.90 17.76
CA ASP A 236 30.21 -8.25 18.47
C ASP A 236 30.65 -9.67 18.15
N ALA A 237 31.72 -9.76 17.36
CA ALA A 237 32.43 -10.98 17.02
C ALA A 237 33.80 -11.10 17.71
N LEU A 238 34.16 -10.20 18.64
CA LEU A 238 35.40 -10.32 19.40
C LEU A 238 35.21 -11.35 20.51
N LEU A 239 36.12 -12.32 20.56
CA LEU A 239 36.14 -13.29 21.65
C LEU A 239 36.79 -12.66 22.90
N PRO A 240 36.33 -13.02 24.11
CA PRO A 240 36.99 -12.60 25.33
C PRO A 240 38.45 -13.06 25.39
N ALA A 241 39.36 -12.15 25.76
CA ALA A 241 40.75 -12.48 26.00
C ALA A 241 41.00 -12.76 27.49
N VAL A 242 41.45 -13.97 27.84
CA VAL A 242 41.73 -14.38 29.22
C VAL A 242 43.24 -14.61 29.40
N THR A 243 43.85 -13.95 30.39
CA THR A 243 45.25 -14.12 30.79
C THR A 243 45.33 -14.54 32.26
N VAL A 244 46.07 -15.61 32.56
CA VAL A 244 46.37 -16.04 33.93
C VAL A 244 47.65 -15.34 34.40
N ASN A 245 47.52 -14.39 35.33
CA ASN A 245 48.65 -13.64 35.87
C ASN A 245 49.38 -14.42 36.98
N SER A 246 48.61 -15.15 37.79
CA SER A 246 49.09 -16.01 38.86
C SER A 246 47.99 -17.00 39.27
N PRO A 247 48.31 -18.21 39.74
CA PRO A 247 49.63 -18.82 39.70
C PRO A 247 50.07 -19.18 38.29
N LEU A 248 51.39 -19.23 38.07
CA LEU A 248 51.95 -19.68 36.80
C LEU A 248 51.77 -21.19 36.63
N GLY A 249 51.75 -21.65 35.37
CA GLY A 249 51.63 -23.06 35.03
C GLY A 249 52.68 -23.92 35.75
N GLY A 250 52.23 -25.02 36.37
CA GLY A 250 53.08 -25.94 37.13
C GLY A 250 53.25 -25.61 38.62
N ALA A 251 52.60 -24.58 39.14
CA ALA A 251 52.55 -24.34 40.58
C ALA A 251 51.87 -25.50 41.32
N THR A 252 52.38 -25.82 42.51
CA THR A 252 51.84 -26.88 43.38
C THR A 252 51.13 -26.24 44.57
N PHE A 253 50.00 -26.82 44.97
CA PHE A 253 49.16 -26.33 46.06
C PHE A 253 48.92 -27.44 47.09
N GLY A 254 48.80 -27.04 48.35
CA GLY A 254 48.57 -27.93 49.47
C GLY A 254 47.08 -28.22 49.69
N ALA A 255 46.64 -28.17 50.94
CA ALA A 255 45.24 -28.41 51.31
C ALA A 255 44.30 -27.24 50.97
N ASP A 256 44.84 -26.01 50.90
CA ASP A 256 44.08 -24.82 50.59
C ASP A 256 43.96 -24.59 49.08
N ALA A 257 42.79 -24.13 48.63
CA ALA A 257 42.55 -23.83 47.23
C ALA A 257 43.43 -22.66 46.75
N PRO A 258 44.04 -22.75 45.56
CA PRO A 258 44.81 -21.64 44.98
C PRO A 258 43.91 -20.44 44.68
N ILE A 259 44.47 -19.24 44.83
CA ILE A 259 43.85 -18.01 44.34
C ILE A 259 44.42 -17.71 42.97
N PHE A 260 43.54 -17.60 41.97
CA PHE A 260 43.89 -17.15 40.63
C PHE A 260 43.74 -15.64 40.51
N ASN A 261 44.75 -14.99 39.96
CA ASN A 261 44.70 -13.63 39.46
C ASN A 261 44.61 -13.71 37.94
N LEU A 262 43.48 -13.25 37.39
CA LEU A 262 43.17 -13.28 35.97
C LEU A 262 43.01 -11.84 35.44
N THR A 263 43.40 -11.63 34.19
CA THR A 263 42.96 -10.48 33.40
C THR A 263 42.02 -10.98 32.33
N ILE A 264 40.77 -10.54 32.36
CA ILE A 264 39.79 -10.80 31.30
C ILE A 264 39.50 -9.46 30.61
N PHE A 265 39.63 -9.43 29.29
CA PHE A 265 39.33 -8.25 28.50
C PHE A 265 38.33 -8.58 27.38
N ASP A 266 37.16 -7.97 27.48
CA ASP A 266 36.11 -7.93 26.46
C ASP A 266 35.22 -6.71 26.77
N LEU A 267 34.80 -5.97 25.74
CA LEU A 267 33.93 -4.81 25.89
C LEU A 267 32.47 -5.21 26.17
N ASN A 268 32.06 -6.40 25.75
CA ASN A 268 30.72 -6.94 25.96
C ASN A 268 30.78 -8.35 26.57
N LEU A 269 31.66 -8.56 27.56
CA LEU A 269 31.79 -9.82 28.28
C LEU A 269 30.42 -10.27 28.85
N PHE A 270 29.95 -11.44 28.44
CA PHE A 270 28.72 -12.01 28.99
C PHE A 270 28.96 -12.76 30.31
N GLU A 271 29.90 -13.71 30.32
CA GLU A 271 30.20 -14.56 31.47
C GLU A 271 31.64 -15.07 31.44
N ALA A 272 32.24 -15.30 32.61
CA ALA A 272 33.49 -16.02 32.78
C ALA A 272 33.30 -17.24 33.69
N GLN A 273 33.89 -18.38 33.30
CA GLN A 273 33.77 -19.65 34.02
C GLN A 273 35.12 -20.36 34.13
N TYR A 274 35.30 -21.19 35.16
CA TYR A 274 36.46 -22.09 35.29
C TYR A 274 36.00 -23.53 35.58
N VAL A 275 36.86 -24.49 35.23
CA VAL A 275 36.66 -25.93 35.48
C VAL A 275 37.92 -26.51 36.09
N ILE A 276 37.79 -27.30 37.17
CA ILE A 276 38.91 -27.99 37.81
C ILE A 276 38.89 -29.47 37.38
N THR A 277 39.81 -29.88 36.51
CA THR A 277 39.90 -31.30 36.10
C THR A 277 40.65 -32.16 37.14
N PRO A 278 40.28 -33.43 37.34
CA PRO A 278 39.35 -34.24 36.54
C PRO A 278 37.86 -34.10 36.91
N SER A 279 37.48 -33.16 37.79
CA SER A 279 36.07 -32.90 38.07
C SER A 279 35.38 -32.26 36.84
N SER A 280 34.09 -32.51 36.69
CA SER A 280 33.23 -31.91 35.66
C SER A 280 32.41 -30.75 36.19
N ILE A 281 32.81 -30.15 37.32
CA ILE A 281 32.11 -29.02 37.93
C ILE A 281 32.68 -27.73 37.34
N SER A 282 31.79 -26.89 36.79
CA SER A 282 32.07 -25.55 36.32
C SER A 282 31.49 -24.53 37.28
N ASP A 283 32.29 -23.54 37.68
CA ASP A 283 31.85 -22.42 38.50
C ASP A 283 32.00 -21.10 37.72
N SER A 284 31.00 -20.23 37.83
CA SER A 284 31.00 -18.88 37.23
C SER A 284 31.58 -17.85 38.17
N PHE A 285 32.21 -16.81 37.62
CA PHE A 285 32.72 -15.68 38.39
C PHE A 285 32.56 -14.37 37.62
N THR A 286 32.66 -13.26 38.36
CA THR A 286 32.56 -11.89 37.86
C THR A 286 33.87 -11.16 38.03
#